data_AF-A0A3B9EYW6-F1
#
_entry.id   AF-A0A3B9EYW6-F1
#
_cell.length_a   1.000
_cell.length_b   1.000
_cell.length_c   1.000
_cell.angle_alpha   90.00
_cell.angle_beta   90.00
_cell.angle_gamma   90.00
#
_symmetry.space_group_name_H-M   'P 1'
#
loop_
_entity.id
_entity.type
_entity.pdbx_description
1 polymer ?
#
loop_
_entity_poly.entity_id
_entity_poly.type
_entity_poly.pdbx_seq_one_letter_code
_entity_poly.pdbx_strand_id
1 'polypeptide(L)' 'KPVEFDVRWGGVAKDGYGNDKMGFRASTEIDRFDFGLKWNQLTEAGGFTVGKKVEITANLQFAKQ' A
#
# COMPACT_ATOMS: atom_id res chain seq x y z
N LYS A 1 -7.78 10.69 -7.29
CA LYS A 1 -8.70 9.55 -7.49
C LYS A 1 -8.89 8.87 -6.14
N PRO A 2 -10.12 8.48 -5.75
CA PRO A 2 -10.31 7.59 -4.59
C PRO A 2 -9.66 6.23 -4.88
N VAL A 3 -9.16 5.56 -3.83
CA VAL A 3 -8.54 4.23 -3.88
C VAL A 3 -9.15 3.41 -2.75
N GLU A 4 -9.61 2.21 -3.07
CA GLU A 4 -10.13 1.25 -2.10
C GLU A 4 -9.01 0.31 -1.67
N PHE A 5 -8.95 -0.02 -0.38
CA PHE A 5 -7.98 -0.96 0.15
C PHE A 5 -8.69 -2.20 0.67
N ASP A 6 -8.17 -3.39 0.35
CA ASP A 6 -8.50 -4.61 1.07
C ASP A 6 -7.80 -4.56 2.43
N VAL A 7 -8.59 -4.47 3.50
CA VAL A 7 -8.08 -4.36 4.87
C VAL A 7 -8.36 -5.65 5.62
N ARG A 8 -7.30 -6.27 6.11
CA ARG A 8 -7.35 -7.44 6.99
C ARG A 8 -7.04 -7.04 8.42
N TRP A 9 -7.90 -7.44 9.34
CA TRP A 9 -7.64 -7.33 10.77
C TRP A 9 -6.65 -8.40 11.21
N GLY A 10 -5.55 -7.97 11.81
CA GLY A 10 -4.46 -8.83 12.29
C GLY A 10 -4.55 -9.20 13.77
N GLY A 11 -5.55 -8.70 14.49
CA GLY A 11 -5.74 -8.98 15.91
C GLY A 11 -5.33 -7.85 16.86
N VAL A 12 -5.36 -8.16 18.15
CA VAL A 12 -4.88 -7.30 19.24
C VAL A 12 -3.79 -8.03 20.02
N ALA A 13 -2.69 -7.34 20.32
CA ALA A 13 -1.59 -7.88 21.12
C ALA A 13 -1.13 -6.85 22.15
N LYS A 14 -0.56 -7.31 23.27
CA LYS A 14 0.09 -6.42 24.24
C LYS A 14 1.51 -6.09 23.81
N ASP A 15 1.88 -4.82 23.90
CA ASP A 15 3.29 -4.41 23.74
C ASP A 15 4.11 -4.73 25.00
N GLY A 16 5.43 -4.49 24.94
CA GLY A 16 6.35 -4.71 26.07
C GLY A 16 6.09 -3.83 27.30
N TYR A 17 5.16 -2.87 27.21
CA TYR A 17 4.73 -2.01 28.31
C TYR A 17 3.31 -2.35 28.79
N GLY A 18 2.71 -3.42 28.28
CA GLY A 18 1.38 -3.90 28.66
C GLY A 18 0.21 -3.21 27.95
N ASN A 19 0.46 -2.29 27.01
CA ASN A 19 -0.59 -1.60 26.26
C ASN A 19 -1.13 -2.47 25.14
N ASP A 20 -2.44 -2.43 24.93
CA ASP A 20 -3.06 -3.11 23.80
C ASP A 20 -2.75 -2.37 22.49
N LYS A 21 -2.27 -3.13 21.50
CA LYS A 21 -2.02 -2.69 20.13
C LYS A 21 -2.88 -3.47 19.17
N MET A 22 -3.47 -2.78 18.20
CA MET A 22 -4.32 -3.38 17.17
C MET A 22 -3.56 -3.40 15.84
N GLY A 23 -3.46 -4.57 15.21
CA GLY A 23 -2.77 -4.74 13.94
C GLY A 23 -3.72 -4.82 12.75
N PHE A 24 -3.35 -4.20 11.63
CA PHE A 24 -4.07 -4.29 10.37
C PHE A 24 -3.08 -4.40 9.20
N ARG A 25 -3.49 -5.10 8.15
CA ARG A 25 -2.80 -5.11 6.86
C ARG A 25 -3.75 -4.58 5.80
N ALA A 26 -3.36 -3.52 5.11
CA ALA A 26 -4.11 -2.96 4.00
C ALA A 26 -3.33 -3.16 2.69
N SER A 27 -4.00 -3.60 1.63
CA SER A 27 -3.39 -3.76 0.29
C SER A 27 -4.29 -3.24 -0.82
N THR A 28 -3.68 -2.70 -1.87
CA THR A 28 -4.37 -2.32 -3.11
C THR A 28 -3.40 -2.33 -4.29
N GLU A 29 -3.93 -2.38 -5.50
CA GLU A 29 -3.22 -2.10 -6.74
C GLU A 29 -3.79 -0.83 -7.39
N ILE A 30 -2.94 0.07 -7.89
CA ILE A 30 -3.36 1.28 -8.62
C ILE A 30 -2.64 1.40 -9.97
N ASP A 31 -3.23 2.13 -10.92
CA ASP A 31 -2.51 2.59 -12.12
C ASP A 31 -1.90 3.97 -11.85
N ARG A 32 -0.57 4.11 -11.94
CA ARG A 32 0.11 5.38 -11.70
C ARG A 32 -0.29 6.50 -12.70
N PHE A 33 -0.79 6.15 -13.87
CA PHE A 33 -1.22 7.13 -14.89
C PHE A 33 -2.47 7.89 -14.46
N ASP A 34 -3.32 7.27 -13.64
CA ASP A 34 -4.48 7.91 -13.03
C ASP A 34 -4.11 9.07 -12.08
N PHE A 35 -2.86 9.08 -11.61
CA PHE A 35 -2.31 10.08 -10.70
C PHE A 35 -1.36 11.03 -11.43
N GLY A 36 -1.41 11.07 -12.78
CA GLY A 36 -0.58 11.96 -13.59
C GLY A 36 0.88 11.54 -13.73
N LEU A 37 1.28 10.40 -13.13
CA LEU A 37 2.64 9.87 -13.23
C LEU A 37 2.81 9.13 -14.55
N LYS A 38 2.86 9.87 -15.66
CA LYS A 38 2.97 9.31 -17.02
C LYS A 38 4.39 9.14 -17.53
N TRP A 39 5.39 9.60 -16.77
CA TRP A 39 6.79 9.50 -17.17
C TRP A 39 7.16 8.05 -17.48
N ASN A 40 7.72 7.84 -18.66
CA ASN A 40 8.31 6.58 -19.05
C ASN A 40 9.37 6.83 -20.10
N GLN A 41 10.57 6.33 -19.87
CA GLN A 41 11.56 6.23 -20.92
C GLN A 41 11.27 4.95 -21.71
N LEU A 42 11.22 5.05 -23.04
CA LEU A 42 11.12 3.86 -23.90
C LEU A 42 12.40 3.04 -23.75
N THR A 43 12.27 1.73 -23.57
CA THR A 43 13.40 0.82 -23.63
C THR A 43 13.91 0.71 -25.07
N GLU A 44 15.13 0.21 -25.27
CA GLU A 44 15.70 -0.01 -26.61
C GLU A 44 14.84 -0.95 -27.49
N ALA A 45 14.00 -1.78 -26.87
CA ALA A 45 13.04 -2.67 -27.52
C ALA A 45 11.61 -2.07 -27.67
N GLY A 46 11.42 -0.77 -27.36
CA GLY A 46 10.14 -0.07 -27.51
C GLY A 46 9.12 -0.33 -26.39
N GLY A 47 9.53 -0.96 -25.29
CA GLY A 47 8.71 -1.21 -24.11
C GLY A 47 8.73 -0.05 -23.11
N PHE A 48 7.82 -0.09 -22.15
CA PHE A 48 7.83 0.82 -20.99
C PHE A 48 8.89 0.38 -19.97
N THR A 49 9.80 1.27 -19.57
CA THR A 49 10.79 1.01 -18.51
C THR A 49 10.13 0.78 -17.15
N VAL A 50 9.03 1.50 -16.87
CA VAL A 50 8.29 1.41 -15.61
C VAL A 50 6.86 0.94 -15.86
N GLY A 51 6.47 -0.14 -15.18
CA GLY A 51 5.11 -0.69 -15.20
C GLY A 51 4.04 0.32 -14.80
N LYS A 52 2.80 0.12 -15.26
CA LYS A 52 1.66 1.00 -14.93
C LYS A 52 1.08 0.69 -13.54
N LYS A 53 1.02 -0.60 -13.21
CA LYS A 53 0.49 -1.12 -11.94
C LYS A 53 1.47 -0.86 -10.81
N VAL A 54 0.96 -0.34 -9.71
CA VAL A 54 1.67 -0.13 -8.46
C VAL A 54 0.91 -0.87 -7.37
N GLU A 55 1.55 -1.87 -6.77
CA GLU A 55 1.05 -2.55 -5.58
C GLU A 55 1.45 -1.76 -4.34
N ILE A 56 0.47 -1.51 -3.47
CA ILE A 56 0.66 -0.80 -2.21
C ILE A 56 0.28 -1.75 -1.09
N THR A 57 1.20 -1.98 -0.15
CA THR A 57 0.94 -2.70 1.10
C THR A 57 1.28 -1.81 2.29
N ALA A 58 0.33 -1.65 3.20
CA ALA A 58 0.53 -0.95 4.47
C ALA A 58 0.31 -1.93 5.63
N ASN A 59 1.32 -2.05 6.49
CA ASN A 59 1.20 -2.75 7.77
C ASN A 59 1.01 -1.70 8.86
N LEU A 60 -0.15 -1.71 9.51
CA LEU A 60 -0.59 -0.66 10.42
C LEU A 60 -0.69 -1.21 11.84
N GLN A 61 -0.30 -0.39 12.81
CA GLN A 61 -0.48 -0.66 14.22
C GLN A 61 -1.05 0.56 14.93
N PHE A 62 -2.10 0.36 15.70
CA PHE A 62 -2.74 1.41 16.50
C PHE A 62 -2.61 1.10 17.99
N ALA A 63 -2.45 2.14 18.80
CA ALA A 63 -2.53 2.05 20.24
C ALA A 63 -3.84 2.67 20.71
N LYS A 64 -4.44 2.11 21.76
CA LYS A 64 -5.55 2.79 22.43
C LYS A 64 -5.05 4.15 22.97
N GLN A 65 -5.85 5.19 22.75
CA GLN A 65 -5.59 6.55 23.28
C GLN A 65 -5.70 6.56 24.81
#